data_AF-A0AAJ2WBD5-F1
#
_entry.id   AF-A0AAJ2WBD5-F1
#
_cell.length_a   1.000
_cell.length_b   1.000
_cell.length_c   1.000
_cell.angle_alpha   90.00
_cell.angle_beta   90.00
_cell.angle_gamma   90.00
#
_symmetry.space_group_name_H-M   'P 1'
#
loop_
_entity.id
_entity.type
_entity.pdbx_description
1 polymer ?
#
loop_
_entity_poly.entity_id
_entity_poly.type
_entity_poly.pdbx_seq_one_letter_code
_entity_poly.pdbx_strand_id
1 'polypeptide(L)' 'MIKVLKEFYDLKEGVFRSVDEEFEATKERFDEINEALPEFVKWLGDQEEVTTSDVL' A
#
# COMPACT_ATOMS: atom_id res chain seq x y z
N MET A 1 3.69 3.19 3.25
CA MET A 1 2.34 2.88 2.75
C MET A 1 2.40 2.46 1.29
N ILE A 2 1.44 1.65 0.85
CA ILE A 2 1.22 1.27 -0.55
C ILE A 2 -0.14 1.82 -0.99
N LYS A 3 -0.22 2.40 -2.18
CA LYS A 3 -1.48 2.77 -2.83
C LYS A 3 -1.83 1.81 -3.96
N VAL A 4 -3.09 1.41 -4.02
CA VAL A 4 -3.63 0.55 -5.09
C VAL A 4 -4.02 1.39 -6.30
N LEU A 5 -3.51 1.03 -7.47
CA LEU A 5 -3.78 1.67 -8.76
C LEU A 5 -4.77 0.88 -9.62
N LYS A 6 -4.83 -0.43 -9.43
CA LYS A 6 -5.72 -1.37 -10.13
C LYS A 6 -6.24 -2.36 -9.09
N GLU A 7 -7.51 -2.72 -9.15
CA GLU A 7 -8.11 -3.67 -8.21
C GLU A 7 -7.47 -5.06 -8.30
N PHE A 8 -7.26 -5.71 -7.16
CA PHE A 8 -6.76 -7.09 -7.12
C PHE A 8 -7.17 -7.79 -5.83
N TYR A 9 -7.15 -9.12 -5.85
CA TYR A 9 -7.33 -9.92 -4.65
C TYR A 9 -5.95 -10.25 -4.07
N ASP A 10 -5.66 -9.74 -2.88
CA ASP A 10 -4.45 -10.08 -2.14
C ASP A 10 -4.60 -11.49 -1.55
N LEU A 11 -3.94 -12.46 -2.19
CA LEU A 11 -3.99 -13.86 -1.77
C LEU A 11 -3.29 -14.13 -0.43
N LYS A 12 -2.32 -13.30 -0.03
CA LYS A 12 -1.60 -13.49 1.24
C LYS A 12 -2.45 -13.01 2.42
N GLU A 13 -3.13 -11.89 2.23
CA GLU A 13 -3.99 -11.27 3.26
C GLU A 13 -5.45 -11.73 3.19
N GLY A 14 -5.85 -12.40 2.09
CA GLY A 14 -7.22 -12.88 1.89
C GLY A 14 -8.25 -11.76 1.67
N VAL A 15 -7.83 -10.61 1.15
CA VAL A 15 -8.66 -9.40 1.02
C VAL A 15 -8.70 -8.87 -0.41
N PHE A 16 -9.84 -8.34 -0.81
CA PHE A 16 -9.97 -7.60 -2.06
C PHE A 16 -9.50 -6.15 -1.87
N ARG A 17 -8.49 -5.75 -2.62
CA ARG A 17 -7.89 -4.41 -2.62
C ARG A 17 -8.51 -3.57 -3.73
N SER A 18 -9.16 -2.47 -3.37
CA SER A 18 -9.86 -1.60 -4.32
C SER A 18 -8.94 -0.50 -4.85
N VAL A 19 -9.22 0.04 -6.04
CA VAL A 19 -8.49 1.22 -6.56
C VAL A 19 -8.58 2.38 -5.56
N ASP A 20 -7.48 3.13 -5.44
CA ASP A 20 -7.28 4.22 -4.48
C ASP A 20 -7.21 3.82 -3.00
N GLU A 21 -7.35 2.53 -2.65
CA GLU A 21 -7.08 2.04 -1.30
C GLU A 21 -5.59 2.20 -0.95
N GLU A 22 -5.32 2.60 0.29
CA GLU A 22 -3.97 2.70 0.84
C GLU A 22 -3.84 1.76 2.04
N PHE A 23 -2.70 1.07 2.14
CA PHE A 23 -2.44 0.17 3.25
C PHE A 23 -0.98 0.21 3.71
N GLU A 24 -0.78 -0.08 4.99
CA GLU A 24 0.55 -0.18 5.58
C GLU A 24 1.19 -1.52 5.21
N ALA A 25 2.41 -1.45 4.71
CA ALA A 25 3.20 -2.60 4.29
C ALA A 25 4.67 -2.17 4.16
N THR A 26 5.55 -3.17 4.19
CA THR A 26 7.00 -2.98 4.00
C THR A 26 7.35 -2.79 2.52
N LYS A 27 8.55 -2.26 2.26
CA LYS A 27 9.09 -2.14 0.90
C LYS A 27 9.20 -3.52 0.22
N GLU A 28 9.60 -4.55 0.96
CA GLU A 28 9.64 -5.95 0.49
C GLU A 28 8.26 -6.42 0.01
N ARG A 29 7.19 -6.11 0.76
CA ARG A 29 5.83 -6.48 0.36
C ARG A 29 5.38 -5.74 -0.91
N PHE A 30 5.76 -4.47 -1.05
CA PHE A 30 5.53 -3.73 -2.30
C PHE A 30 6.26 -4.37 -3.48
N ASP A 31 7.53 -4.74 -3.31
CA ASP A 31 8.33 -5.32 -4.39
C ASP A 31 7.77 -6.69 -4.82
N GLU A 32 7.33 -7.53 -3.86
CA GLU A 32 6.64 -8.80 -4.14
C GLU A 32 5.37 -8.58 -4.99
N ILE A 33 4.52 -7.61 -4.61
CA ILE A 33 3.30 -7.31 -5.36
C ILE A 33 3.63 -6.73 -6.73
N ASN A 34 4.60 -5.81 -6.83
CA ASN A 34 4.94 -5.15 -8.09
C ASN A 34 5.67 -6.08 -9.07
N GLU A 35 6.37 -7.10 -8.58
CA GLU A 35 6.96 -8.16 -9.43
C GLU A 35 5.87 -9.06 -10.02
N ALA A 36 4.91 -9.51 -9.22
CA ALA A 36 3.82 -10.36 -9.68
C ALA A 36 2.76 -9.59 -10.50
N LEU A 37 2.48 -8.35 -10.11
CA LEU A 37 1.46 -7.46 -10.67
C LEU A 37 2.05 -6.07 -10.93
N PRO A 38 2.83 -5.90 -12.02
CA PRO A 38 3.42 -4.61 -12.35
C PRO A 38 2.36 -3.52 -12.52
N GLU A 39 2.63 -2.35 -11.94
CA GLU A 39 1.76 -1.15 -11.99
C GLU A 39 0.40 -1.30 -11.27
N PHE A 40 0.17 -2.36 -10.50
CA PHE A 40 -1.05 -2.47 -9.68
C PHE A 40 -0.97 -1.64 -8.40
N VAL A 41 0.25 -1.34 -7.97
CA VAL A 41 0.51 -0.63 -6.73
C VAL A 41 1.56 0.45 -6.93
N LYS A 42 1.49 1.48 -6.09
CA LYS A 42 2.50 2.53 -5.98
C LYS A 42 3.03 2.57 -4.56
N TRP A 43 4.35 2.59 -4.42
CA TRP A 43 5.00 2.80 -3.13
C TRP A 43 4.84 4.26 -2.71
N LEU A 44 4.32 4.50 -1.51
CA LEU A 44 4.15 5.83 -0.91
C LEU A 44 5.05 6.09 0.32
N GLY A 45 5.87 5.14 0.78
CA GLY A 45 6.87 5.42 1.84
C GLY A 45 8.10 6.12 1.26
N ASP A 46 8.67 7.20 1.81
CA ASP A 46 8.66 7.72 3.17
C ASP A 46 7.93 9.08 3.23
N GLN A 47 6.69 9.11 3.72
CA GLN A 47 6.17 10.33 4.33
C GLN A 47 6.25 10.09 5.83
N GLU A 48 7.11 10.86 6.49
CA GLU A 48 7.12 10.95 7.95
C GLU A 48 5.67 10.97 8.44
N GLU A 49 5.38 10.13 9.43
CA GLU A 49 4.14 10.24 10.17
C GLU A 49 4.02 11.68 10.63
N VAL A 50 3.20 12.49 9.95
CA VAL A 50 2.65 13.71 10.53
C VAL A 50 1.69 13.20 11.60
N THR A 51 2.27 12.74 12.70
CA THR A 51 1.61 12.67 13.98
C THR A 51 1.15 14.10 14.22
N THR A 52 -0.11 14.34 13.94
CA THR A 52 -0.80 15.53 14.44
C THR A 52 -0.84 15.30 15.94
N SER A 53 0.28 15.60 16.60
CA SER A 53 0.37 15.69 18.04
C SER A 53 -0.69 16.70 18.43
N ASP A 54 -1.63 16.23 19.24
CA ASP A 54 -2.79 16.94 19.74
C ASP A 54 -2.51 18.43 19.99
N VAL A 55 -3.41 19.25 19.47
CA VAL A 55 -3.58 20.64 19.85
C VAL A 55 -3.74 20.68 21.38
N LEU A 56 -2.75 21.23 22.08
CA LEU A 56 -2.84 21.61 23.50
C LEU A 56 -3.74 22.83 23.69
#